data_AF-A0A1Q3ZJP5-F1
#
_entry.id   AF-A0A1Q3ZJP5-F1
#
_cell.length_a   1.000
_cell.length_b   1.000
_cell.length_c   1.000
_cell.angle_alpha   90.00
_cell.angle_beta   90.00
_cell.angle_gamma   90.00
#
_symmetry.space_group_name_H-M   'P 1'
#
loop_
_entity.id
_entity.type
_entity.pdbx_description
1 polymer ?
#
loop_
_entity_poly.entity_id
_entity_poly.type
_entity_poly.pdbx_seq_one_letter_code
_entity_poly.pdbx_strand_id
1 'polypeptide(L)'
;MKKVLYTLALLFALTIICYGVLGIIGTSVSYKFEIEDPTVEINIRNLDPVDQKIAYIRLTDRKKQLRMQEVKLSVLTIIGIITFILLIVKRKQIFR
;
A
#
# COMPACT_ATOMS: atom_id res chain seq x y z
N MET A 1 10.87 13.58 29.74
CA MET A 1 9.66 13.31 28.93
C MET A 1 9.78 13.74 27.47
N LYS A 2 10.19 14.99 27.15
CA LYS A 2 10.28 15.48 25.76
C LYS A 2 11.13 14.61 24.80
N LYS A 3 12.28 14.12 25.26
CA LYS A 3 13.16 13.21 24.48
C LYS A 3 12.51 11.86 24.19
N VAL A 4 11.83 11.27 25.18
CA VAL A 4 11.12 9.98 25.03
C VAL A 4 10.00 10.11 24.02
N LEU A 5 9.22 11.19 24.10
CA LEU A 5 8.11 11.46 23.18
C LEU A 5 8.61 11.68 21.74
N TYR A 6 9.75 12.34 21.58
CA TYR A 6 10.41 12.50 20.28
C TYR A 6 10.87 11.17 19.68
N THR A 7 11.56 10.33 20.46
CA THR A 7 12.02 9.01 19.99
C THR A 7 10.84 8.12 19.62
N LEU A 8 9.76 8.13 20.40
CA LEU A 8 8.52 7.41 20.08
C LEU A 8 7.88 7.90 18.78
N ALA A 9 7.80 9.22 18.57
CA ALA A 9 7.27 9.78 17.33
C ALA A 9 8.12 9.40 16.10
N LEU A 10 9.44 9.35 16.27
CA LEU A 10 10.38 8.98 15.21
C LEU A 10 10.26 7.49 14.85
N LEU A 11 10.12 6.62 15.85
CA LEU A 11 9.81 5.21 15.65
C LEU A 11 8.46 5.01 14.96
N PHE A 12 7.43 5.75 15.38
CA PHE A 12 6.11 5.66 14.77
C PHE A 12 6.12 6.09 13.30
N ALA A 13 6.79 7.19 12.98
CA ALA A 13 6.96 7.63 11.60
C ALA A 13 7.69 6.58 10.74
N LEU A 14 8.75 5.96 11.28
CA LEU A 14 9.48 4.88 10.60
C LEU A 14 8.57 3.68 10.35
N THR A 15 7.78 3.24 11.34
CA THR A 15 6.83 2.13 11.20
C THR A 15 5.81 2.40 10.11
N ILE A 16 5.26 3.62 10.02
CA ILE A 16 4.31 4.00 8.97
C ILE A 16 4.95 3.91 7.58
N ILE A 17 6.17 4.42 7.43
CA ILE A 17 6.90 4.37 6.15
C ILE A 17 7.13 2.91 5.74
N CYS A 18 7.64 2.08 6.65
CA CYS A 18 7.87 0.66 6.38
C CYS A 18 6.59 -0.07 6.00
N TYR A 19 5.50 0.17 6.75
CA TYR A 19 4.18 -0.42 6.44
C TYR A 19 3.68 0.00 5.06
N GLY A 20 3.79 1.29 4.74
CA GLY A 20 3.38 1.83 3.45
C GLY A 20 4.16 1.21 2.28
N VAL A 21 5.50 1.13 2.38
CA VAL A 21 6.36 0.50 1.36
C VAL A 21 6.04 -0.99 1.18
N LEU A 22 5.93 -1.75 2.28
CA LEU A 22 5.58 -3.17 2.22
C LEU A 22 4.19 -3.38 1.58
N GLY A 23 3.23 -2.52 1.92
CA GLY A 23 1.91 -2.55 1.32
C GLY A 23 1.93 -2.29 -0.18
N ILE A 24 2.71 -1.30 -0.64
CA ILE A 24 2.84 -1.00 -2.08
C ILE A 24 3.41 -2.22 -2.81
N ILE A 25 4.51 -2.80 -2.30
CA ILE A 25 5.13 -3.99 -2.88
C ILE A 25 4.13 -5.16 -2.91
N GLY A 26 3.43 -5.42 -1.81
CA GLY A 26 2.41 -6.46 -1.75
C GLY A 26 1.28 -6.25 -2.76
N THR A 27 0.85 -5.01 -2.95
CA THR A 27 -0.19 -4.66 -3.93
C THR A 27 0.30 -4.90 -5.37
N SER A 28 1.55 -4.55 -5.69
CA SER A 28 2.14 -4.82 -7.01
C SER A 28 2.26 -6.32 -7.28
N VAL A 29 2.64 -7.11 -6.26
CA VAL A 29 2.69 -8.56 -6.34
C VAL A 29 1.29 -9.14 -6.59
N SER A 30 0.28 -8.74 -5.81
CA SER A 30 -1.10 -9.15 -6.03
C SER A 30 -1.61 -8.77 -7.42
N TYR A 31 -1.24 -7.60 -7.94
CA TYR A 31 -1.63 -7.19 -9.28
C TYR A 31 -1.07 -8.14 -10.35
N LYS A 32 0.21 -8.52 -10.22
CA LYS A 32 0.87 -9.44 -11.17
C LYS A 32 0.23 -10.83 -11.17
N PHE A 33 -0.08 -11.39 -10.00
CA PHE A 33 -0.63 -12.75 -9.88
C PHE A 33 -2.14 -12.84 -10.07
N GLU A 34 -2.90 -11.82 -9.66
CA GLU A 34 -4.37 -11.87 -9.70
C GLU A 34 -4.95 -11.27 -11.00
N ILE A 35 -4.23 -10.35 -11.65
CA ILE A 35 -4.74 -9.59 -12.82
C ILE A 35 -3.97 -9.91 -14.10
N GLU A 36 -2.63 -9.99 -14.05
CA GLU A 36 -1.79 -10.20 -15.24
C GLU A 36 -1.43 -11.66 -15.53
N ASP A 37 -1.81 -12.59 -14.64
CA ASP A 37 -1.52 -14.01 -14.84
C ASP A 37 -2.39 -14.58 -15.97
N PRO A 38 -1.79 -15.09 -17.07
CA PRO A 38 -2.53 -15.63 -18.21
C PRO A 38 -3.36 -16.86 -17.85
N THR A 39 -3.02 -17.58 -16.78
CA THR A 39 -3.81 -18.73 -16.30
C THR A 39 -5.19 -18.32 -15.81
N VAL A 40 -5.34 -17.09 -15.30
CA VAL A 40 -6.63 -16.54 -14.87
C VAL A 40 -7.54 -16.33 -16.08
N GLU A 41 -7.01 -15.79 -17.18
CA GLU A 41 -7.78 -15.59 -18.39
C GLU A 41 -8.18 -16.92 -19.05
N ILE A 42 -7.26 -17.89 -19.08
CA ILE A 42 -7.53 -19.25 -19.59
C ILE A 42 -8.65 -19.92 -18.77
N ASN A 43 -8.59 -19.83 -17.44
CA ASN A 43 -9.61 -20.42 -16.57
C ASN A 43 -11.00 -19.79 -16.78
N ILE A 44 -11.05 -18.48 -17.02
CA ILE A 44 -12.34 -17.79 -17.27
C ILE A 44 -12.93 -18.24 -18.59
N ARG A 45 -12.14 -18.37 -19.67
CA ARG A 45 -12.65 -18.80 -20.98
C ARG A 45 -13.26 -20.21 -20.98
N ASN A 46 -12.91 -21.04 -20.01
CA ASN A 46 -13.45 -22.40 -19.85
C ASN A 46 -14.78 -22.44 -19.08
N LEU A 47 -15.26 -21.32 -18.53
CA LEU A 47 -16.54 -21.23 -17.84
C LEU A 47 -17.71 -21.09 -18.82
N ASP A 48 -18.92 -21.34 -18.35
CA ASP A 48 -20.14 -21.03 -19.11
C ASP A 48 -20.28 -19.52 -19.34
N PRO A 49 -20.95 -19.06 -20.43
CA PRO A 49 -21.01 -17.64 -20.79
C PRO A 49 -21.58 -16.72 -19.69
N VAL A 50 -22.48 -17.22 -18.86
CA VAL A 50 -23.03 -16.48 -17.70
C VAL A 50 -21.96 -16.29 -16.62
N ASP A 51 -21.23 -17.35 -16.29
CA ASP A 51 -20.18 -17.35 -15.28
C ASP A 51 -18.94 -16.59 -15.73
N GLN A 52 -18.62 -16.61 -17.03
CA GLN A 52 -17.59 -15.76 -17.64
C GLN A 52 -17.84 -14.29 -17.34
N LYS A 53 -19.07 -13.82 -17.59
CA LYS A 53 -19.45 -12.42 -17.34
C LYS A 53 -19.26 -12.04 -15.87
N ILE A 54 -19.65 -12.92 -14.95
CA ILE A 54 -19.48 -12.71 -13.50
C ILE A 54 -17.99 -12.65 -13.13
N ALA A 55 -17.18 -13.55 -13.68
CA ALA A 55 -15.74 -13.59 -13.41
C ALA A 55 -15.01 -12.33 -13.90
N TYR A 56 -15.33 -11.82 -15.09
CA TYR A 56 -14.76 -10.57 -15.60
C TYR A 56 -15.17 -9.34 -14.78
N ILE A 57 -16.40 -9.29 -14.28
CA ILE A 57 -16.84 -8.21 -13.38
C ILE A 57 -16.01 -8.25 -12.08
N ARG A 58 -15.87 -9.44 -11.46
CA ARG A 58 -15.06 -9.60 -10.24
C ARG A 58 -13.60 -9.21 -10.45
N LEU A 59 -13.00 -9.57 -11.58
CA LEU A 59 -11.64 -9.15 -11.94
C LEU A 59 -11.52 -7.64 -12.07
N THR A 60 -12.48 -7.00 -12.73
CA THR A 60 -12.50 -5.54 -12.91
C THR A 60 -12.62 -4.82 -11.57
N ASP A 61 -13.49 -5.30 -10.68
CA ASP A 61 -13.64 -4.76 -9.33
C ASP A 61 -12.37 -4.96 -8.52
N ARG A 62 -11.74 -6.14 -8.61
CA ARG A 62 -10.48 -6.42 -7.91
C ARG A 62 -9.35 -5.52 -8.38
N LYS A 63 -9.22 -5.30 -9.69
CA LYS A 63 -8.27 -4.34 -10.28
C LYS A 63 -8.48 -2.93 -9.72
N LYS A 64 -9.73 -2.49 -9.58
CA LYS A 64 -10.07 -1.19 -8.98
C LYS A 64 -9.71 -1.13 -7.49
N GLN A 65 -9.94 -2.22 -6.74
CA GLN A 65 -9.56 -2.32 -5.34
C GLN A 65 -8.05 -2.21 -5.15
N LEU A 66 -7.26 -2.96 -5.92
CA LEU A 66 -5.80 -2.94 -5.85
C LEU A 66 -5.23 -1.54 -6.15
N ARG A 67 -5.73 -0.87 -7.19
CA ARG A 67 -5.34 0.54 -7.46
C ARG A 67 -5.68 1.48 -6.33
N MET A 68 -6.87 1.34 -5.73
CA MET A 68 -7.25 2.18 -4.59
C MET A 68 -6.37 1.90 -3.36
N GLN A 69 -5.99 0.64 -3.13
CA GLN A 69 -5.06 0.27 -2.05
C GLN A 69 -3.67 0.88 -2.28
N GLU A 70 -3.14 0.76 -3.49
CA GLU A 70 -1.84 1.35 -3.87
C GLU A 70 -1.81 2.86 -3.62
N VAL A 71 -2.86 3.58 -4.04
CA VAL A 71 -2.97 5.03 -3.82
C VAL A 71 -3.03 5.36 -2.33
N LYS A 72 -3.86 4.66 -1.55
CA LYS A 72 -3.98 4.88 -0.09
C LYS A 72 -2.65 4.64 0.62
N LEU A 73 -1.95 3.56 0.29
CA LEU A 73 -0.66 3.21 0.87
C LEU A 73 0.42 4.22 0.48
N SER A 74 0.42 4.70 -0.77
CA SER A 74 1.33 5.75 -1.24
C SER A 74 1.13 7.06 -0.48
N VAL A 75 -0.13 7.50 -0.30
CA VAL A 75 -0.45 8.69 0.49
C VAL A 75 0.02 8.54 1.94
N LEU A 76 -0.25 7.38 2.57
CA LEU A 76 0.20 7.10 3.93
C LEU A 76 1.73 7.14 4.06
N THR A 77 2.44 6.56 3.08
CA THR A 77 3.91 6.56 3.03
C THR A 77 4.45 7.98 2.95
N ILE A 78 3.89 8.83 2.08
CA ILE A 78 4.30 10.23 1.92
C ILE A 78 4.09 11.02 3.22
N ILE A 79 2.93 10.85 3.88
CA ILE A 79 2.66 11.49 5.18
C ILE A 79 3.70 11.06 6.21
N GLY A 80 4.05 9.76 6.25
CA GLY A 80 5.11 9.23 7.08
C GLY A 80 6.47 9.91 6.83
N ILE A 81 6.87 10.02 5.56
CA ILE A 81 8.13 10.65 5.14
C ILE A 81 8.17 12.13 5.55
N ILE A 82 7.11 12.89 5.28
CA ILE A 82 7.03 14.32 5.66
C ILE A 82 7.15 14.47 7.17
N THR A 83 6.42 13.66 7.93
CA THR A 83 6.47 13.68 9.40
C THR A 83 7.88 13.36 9.90
N PHE A 84 8.54 12.37 9.32
CA PHE A 84 9.91 11.99 9.65
C PHE A 84 10.91 13.12 9.40
N ILE A 85 10.82 13.80 8.23
CA ILE A 85 11.66 14.95 7.89
C ILE A 85 11.45 16.08 8.90
N LEU A 86 10.20 16.42 9.23
CA LEU A 86 9.89 17.46 10.22
C LEU A 86 10.48 17.15 11.59
N LEU A 87 10.41 15.88 12.03
CA LEU A 87 11.02 15.43 13.28
C LEU A 87 12.55 15.58 13.23
N ILE A 88 13.21 15.21 12.13
CA ILE A 88 14.65 15.36 11.98
C ILE A 88 15.06 16.84 12.03
N VAL A 89 14.34 17.73 11.33
CA VAL A 89 14.65 19.17 11.32
C VAL A 89 14.53 19.77 12.72
N LYS A 90 13.48 19.39 13.48
CA LYS A 90 13.26 19.88 14.84
C LYS A 90 14.19 19.26 15.89
N ARG A 91 15.07 18.31 15.53
CA ARG A 91 16.01 17.67 16.48
C ARG A 91 16.81 18.71 17.28
N LYS A 92 17.30 19.78 16.62
CA LYS A 92 18.15 20.79 17.28
C LYS A 92 17.41 21.59 18.37
N GLN A 93 16.09 21.74 18.28
CA GLN A 93 15.29 22.46 19.27
C GLN A 93 14.94 21.59 20.49
N ILE A 94 14.88 20.26 20.31
CA ILE A 94 14.47 19.30 21.36
C ILE A 94 15.67 18.84 22.21
N PHE A 95 16.88 18.87 21.62
CA PHE A 95 18.14 18.52 22.29
C PHE A 95 18.90 19.72 22.88
N ARG A 96 18.40 20.95 22.68
CA ARG A 96 18.73 22.13 23.51
C ARG A 96 17.89 22.08 24.78
#